data_AF-A0A409WJV8-F1
#
_entry.id   AF-A0A409WJV8-F1
#
_cell.length_a   1.000
_cell.length_b   1.000
_cell.length_c   1.000
_cell.angle_alpha   90.00
_cell.angle_beta   90.00
_cell.angle_gamma   90.00
#
_symmetry.space_group_name_H-M   'P 1'
#
loop_
_entity.id
_entity.type
_entity.pdbx_description
1 polymer ?
#
loop_
_entity_poly.entity_id
_entity_poly.type
_entity_poly.pdbx_seq_one_letter_code
_entity_poly.pdbx_strand_id
1 'polypeptide(L)'
;MIAQRAKQKKKERDIALLRGELSSDGIVDENARHGGVDAHMVVPNTVTAITSGTKRKAPKALDEMESEERRTALVAMKNGLKQTVKGNKRVVTPMRITSTAGEGEEYQTATALYESLKKRVAKASANTDTSKFLQFHAFHAIVAIGTIDNQKRLELVAKDLRKICRVLFDHHNPTKLYNFETMGRIATYTCRCLGNLVIPDAPPPASSKASKKGAQGDLIKQARLARSVEASALTVPRICGGKVKITIVDDGRHPINIPGQRISISIEHPGPSSKAQ
;
A
#
# COMPACT_ATOMS: atom_id res chain seq x y z
N MET A 1 -22.25 26.55 -28.13
CA MET A 1 -21.30 26.01 -29.14
C MET A 1 -20.06 25.31 -28.54
N ILE A 2 -19.44 25.77 -27.44
CA ILE A 2 -18.21 25.18 -26.89
C ILE A 2 -18.38 23.70 -26.45
N ALA A 3 -19.52 23.35 -25.84
CA ALA A 3 -19.80 21.99 -25.39
C ALA A 3 -19.95 20.96 -26.53
N GLN A 4 -20.36 21.39 -27.73
CA GLN A 4 -20.47 20.50 -28.88
C GLN A 4 -19.09 20.14 -29.47
N ARG A 5 -18.16 21.09 -29.51
CA ARG A 5 -16.77 20.86 -29.97
C ARG A 5 -16.03 19.86 -29.07
N ALA A 6 -16.23 19.92 -27.75
CA ALA A 6 -15.60 18.97 -26.82
C ALA A 6 -16.12 17.52 -27.02
N LYS A 7 -17.42 17.36 -27.32
CA LYS A 7 -18.01 16.05 -27.61
C LYS A 7 -17.54 15.47 -28.94
N GLN A 8 -17.38 16.30 -29.97
CA GLN A 8 -16.80 15.88 -31.26
C GLN A 8 -15.35 15.42 -31.12
N LYS A 9 -14.51 16.19 -30.42
CA LYS A 9 -13.09 15.87 -30.26
C LYS A 9 -12.84 14.57 -29.48
N LYS A 10 -13.70 14.26 -28.50
CA LYS A 10 -13.66 12.97 -27.78
C LYS A 10 -14.07 11.81 -28.69
N LYS A 11 -15.13 11.99 -29.50
CA LYS A 11 -15.61 10.95 -30.43
C LYS A 11 -14.58 10.64 -31.52
N GLU A 12 -13.90 11.65 -32.05
CA GLU A 12 -12.80 11.45 -33.02
C GLU A 12 -11.62 10.67 -32.42
N ARG A 13 -11.25 11.00 -31.17
CA ARG A 13 -10.16 10.30 -30.47
C ARG A 13 -10.50 8.83 -30.21
N ASP A 14 -11.74 8.52 -29.84
CA ASP A 14 -12.18 7.14 -29.62
C ASP A 14 -12.23 6.34 -30.95
N ILE A 15 -12.60 6.99 -32.07
CA ILE A 15 -12.57 6.36 -33.41
C ILE A 15 -11.13 6.08 -33.86
N ALA A 16 -10.20 7.00 -33.64
CA ALA A 16 -8.78 6.81 -33.97
C ALA A 16 -8.15 5.64 -33.19
N LEU A 17 -8.55 5.48 -31.92
CA LEU A 17 -8.08 4.39 -31.06
C LEU A 17 -8.63 3.02 -31.52
N LEU A 18 -9.86 2.98 -32.04
CA LEU A 18 -10.45 1.79 -32.64
C LEU A 18 -9.84 1.41 -33.99
N ARG A 19 -9.31 2.37 -34.76
CA ARG A 19 -8.66 2.11 -36.05
C ARG A 19 -7.20 1.69 -35.96
N GLY A 20 -6.59 1.74 -34.78
CA GLY A 20 -5.17 1.36 -34.61
C GLY A 20 -4.18 2.30 -35.32
N GLU A 21 -4.61 3.50 -35.71
CA GLU A 21 -3.81 4.47 -36.48
C GLU A 21 -2.88 5.33 -35.61
N LEU A 22 -2.71 5.00 -34.32
CA LEU A 22 -1.68 5.63 -33.50
C LEU A 22 -0.34 4.96 -33.78
N SER A 23 0.34 5.46 -34.83
CA SER A 23 1.74 5.15 -35.12
C SER A 23 2.59 5.47 -33.88
N SER A 24 3.33 4.47 -33.42
CA SER A 24 4.24 4.53 -32.29
C SER A 24 5.65 4.81 -32.80
N ASP A 25 5.80 5.89 -33.56
CA ASP A 25 7.11 6.32 -34.06
C ASP A 25 7.82 7.17 -32.99
N GLY A 26 8.98 6.66 -32.55
CA GLY A 26 10.06 7.50 -32.04
C GLY A 26 10.32 7.48 -30.53
N ILE A 27 10.70 6.33 -29.97
CA ILE A 27 11.62 6.31 -28.82
C ILE A 27 12.84 5.51 -29.26
N VAL A 28 13.86 6.24 -29.71
CA VAL A 28 15.19 5.72 -30.02
C VAL A 28 15.87 5.36 -28.71
N ASP A 29 16.21 4.08 -28.60
CA ASP A 29 16.93 3.47 -27.49
C ASP A 29 18.42 3.77 -27.69
N GLU A 30 18.94 4.77 -26.99
CA GLU A 30 20.36 5.14 -27.03
C GLU A 30 20.85 5.40 -25.59
N ASN A 31 21.19 4.33 -24.87
CA ASN A 31 22.26 4.35 -23.86
C ASN A 31 22.65 2.94 -23.42
N ALA A 32 23.47 2.31 -24.26
CA ALA A 32 24.46 1.35 -23.81
C ALA A 32 25.78 2.10 -23.60
N ARG A 33 26.31 2.14 -22.37
CA ARG A 33 27.75 2.01 -22.07
C ARG A 33 28.09 2.10 -20.57
N HIS A 34 28.69 0.99 -20.11
CA HIS A 34 29.89 0.90 -19.26
C HIS A 34 29.79 1.20 -17.76
N GLY A 35 30.27 0.23 -16.99
CA GLY A 35 30.54 0.35 -15.56
C GLY A 35 30.76 -1.01 -14.90
N GLY A 36 31.73 -1.77 -15.39
CA GLY A 36 32.22 -2.96 -14.69
C GLY A 36 32.92 -2.54 -13.40
N VAL A 37 32.47 -3.08 -12.27
CA VAL A 37 33.15 -3.00 -10.98
C VAL A 37 33.34 -4.42 -10.47
N ASP A 38 34.59 -4.85 -10.47
CA ASP A 38 35.08 -6.08 -9.88
C ASP A 38 34.80 -6.10 -8.38
N ALA A 39 33.83 -6.92 -7.97
CA ALA A 39 33.60 -7.23 -6.58
C ALA A 39 34.28 -8.57 -6.24
N HIS A 40 35.49 -8.47 -5.69
CA HIS A 40 36.15 -9.58 -4.98
C HIS A 40 35.28 -10.01 -3.79
N MET A 41 34.49 -11.08 -3.95
CA MET A 41 33.87 -11.78 -2.82
C MET A 41 34.83 -12.83 -2.27
N VAL A 42 35.46 -12.51 -1.14
CA VAL A 42 36.14 -13.49 -0.29
C VAL A 42 35.08 -14.24 0.51
N VAL A 43 34.91 -15.54 0.22
CA VAL A 43 34.06 -16.46 0.98
C VAL A 43 34.96 -17.28 1.91
N PRO A 44 34.81 -17.21 3.25
CA PRO A 44 35.48 -18.14 4.14
C PRO A 44 34.68 -19.45 4.19
N ASN A 45 35.24 -20.51 3.63
CA ASN A 45 34.67 -21.85 3.66
C ASN A 45 35.53 -22.76 4.55
N THR A 46 35.23 -22.78 5.85
CA THR A 46 35.78 -23.77 6.79
C THR A 46 34.78 -24.91 6.93
N VAL A 47 34.98 -25.99 6.18
CA VAL A 47 34.31 -27.27 6.37
C VAL A 47 35.35 -28.26 6.89
N THR A 48 35.14 -28.69 8.13
CA THR A 48 35.90 -29.74 8.82
C THR A 48 35.74 -31.06 8.09
N ALA A 49 36.87 -31.64 7.67
CA ALA A 49 36.95 -32.90 6.97
C ALA A 49 36.65 -34.08 7.92
N ILE A 50 35.65 -34.89 7.57
CA ILE A 50 35.50 -36.25 8.08
C ILE A 50 35.90 -37.17 6.92
N THR A 51 37.05 -37.80 7.09
CA THR A 51 37.70 -38.70 6.14
C THR A 51 37.04 -40.08 6.17
N SER A 52 36.30 -40.42 5.12
CA SER A 52 36.10 -41.81 4.72
C SER A 52 35.99 -41.89 3.19
N GLY A 53 37.00 -42.52 2.59
CA GLY A 53 37.22 -42.57 1.16
C GLY A 53 36.23 -43.48 0.43
N THR A 54 35.19 -42.86 -0.14
CA THR A 54 34.47 -43.42 -1.29
C THR A 54 34.77 -42.51 -2.49
N LYS A 55 35.24 -43.09 -3.60
CA LYS A 55 35.51 -42.37 -4.85
C LYS A 55 34.19 -41.79 -5.39
N ARG A 56 33.84 -40.56 -5.00
CA ARG A 56 32.63 -39.88 -5.44
C ARG A 56 32.78 -39.51 -6.91
N LYS A 57 31.89 -40.05 -7.75
CA LYS A 57 31.74 -39.63 -9.15
C LYS A 57 31.45 -38.13 -9.18
N ALA A 58 32.08 -37.40 -10.11
CA ALA A 58 31.86 -35.97 -10.27
C ALA A 58 30.36 -35.67 -10.51
N PRO A 59 29.83 -34.57 -9.97
CA PRO A 59 28.45 -34.18 -10.22
C PRO A 59 28.24 -33.93 -11.71
N LYS A 60 27.22 -34.58 -12.29
CA LYS A 60 26.82 -34.38 -13.69
C LYS A 60 26.30 -32.95 -13.89
N ALA A 61 26.54 -32.39 -15.07
CA ALA A 61 26.03 -31.07 -15.42
C ALA A 61 24.50 -31.08 -15.56
N LEU A 62 23.84 -29.96 -15.29
CA LEU A 62 22.36 -29.87 -15.26
C LEU A 62 21.70 -30.22 -16.62
N ASP A 63 22.43 -30.06 -17.73
CA ASP A 63 21.95 -30.40 -19.07
C ASP A 63 22.07 -31.90 -19.41
N GLU A 64 22.85 -32.65 -18.63
CA GLU A 64 23.05 -34.10 -18.78
C GLU A 64 22.13 -34.91 -17.87
N MET A 65 21.28 -34.24 -17.08
CA MET A 65 20.32 -34.88 -16.19
C MET A 65 19.05 -35.26 -16.95
N GLU A 66 18.48 -36.43 -16.65
CA GLU A 66 17.18 -36.84 -17.19
C GLU A 66 16.07 -35.86 -16.77
N SER A 67 15.00 -35.77 -17.57
CA SER A 67 13.98 -34.71 -17.44
C SER A 67 13.31 -34.65 -16.07
N GLU A 68 13.18 -35.80 -15.40
CA GLU A 68 12.57 -35.92 -14.06
C GLU A 68 13.52 -35.36 -12.98
N GLU A 69 14.80 -35.73 -13.04
CA GLU A 69 15.83 -35.28 -12.11
C GLU A 69 16.12 -33.78 -12.26
N ARG A 70 16.10 -33.28 -13.50
CA ARG A 70 16.26 -31.85 -13.79
C ARG A 70 15.15 -31.01 -13.16
N ARG A 71 13.90 -31.50 -13.18
CA ARG A 71 12.75 -30.81 -12.53
C ARG A 71 12.90 -30.76 -11.02
N THR A 72 13.29 -31.86 -10.39
CA THR A 72 13.47 -31.92 -8.93
C THR A 72 14.64 -31.03 -8.47
N ALA A 73 15.75 -31.02 -9.22
CA ALA A 73 16.89 -30.13 -8.94
C ALA A 73 16.50 -28.65 -9.03
N LEU A 74 15.74 -28.24 -10.06
CA LEU A 74 15.26 -26.87 -10.20
C LEU A 74 14.29 -26.46 -9.09
N VAL A 75 13.42 -27.37 -8.64
CA VAL A 75 12.53 -27.11 -7.50
C VAL A 75 13.34 -26.94 -6.21
N ALA A 76 14.34 -27.79 -5.97
CA ALA A 76 15.23 -27.68 -4.82
C ALA A 76 16.02 -26.37 -4.82
N MET A 77 16.60 -25.98 -5.96
CA MET A 77 17.29 -24.69 -6.12
C MET A 77 16.35 -23.51 -5.87
N LYS A 78 15.14 -23.54 -6.42
CA LYS A 78 14.13 -22.49 -6.22
C LYS A 78 13.70 -22.38 -4.76
N ASN A 79 13.55 -23.49 -4.05
CA ASN A 79 13.20 -23.51 -2.64
C ASN A 79 14.37 -23.04 -1.75
N GLY A 80 15.60 -23.42 -2.08
CA GLY A 80 16.81 -22.94 -1.42
C GLY A 80 16.94 -21.42 -1.53
N LEU A 81 16.75 -20.87 -2.74
CA LEU A 81 16.80 -19.43 -2.98
C LEU A 81 15.72 -18.66 -2.19
N LYS A 82 14.51 -19.23 -2.09
CA LYS A 82 13.43 -18.64 -1.27
C LYS A 82 13.78 -18.64 0.23
N GLN A 83 14.53 -19.62 0.71
CA GLN A 83 14.96 -19.68 2.11
C GLN A 83 16.11 -18.71 2.40
N THR A 84 17.12 -18.60 1.54
CA THR A 84 18.21 -17.63 1.71
C THR A 84 17.72 -16.19 1.62
N VAL A 85 16.77 -15.88 0.72
CA VAL A 85 16.14 -14.54 0.65
C VAL A 85 15.27 -14.26 1.89
N LYS A 86 14.66 -15.28 2.51
CA LYS A 86 13.92 -15.11 3.76
C LYS A 86 14.83 -14.94 4.98
N GLY A 87 15.97 -15.62 5.02
CA GLY A 87 16.92 -15.60 6.13
C GLY A 87 17.79 -14.35 6.18
N ASN A 88 18.15 -13.78 5.02
CA ASN A 88 19.04 -12.62 4.94
C ASN A 88 18.31 -11.29 4.76
N LYS A 89 17.11 -11.17 5.34
CA LYS A 89 16.58 -9.84 5.68
C LYS A 89 17.43 -9.33 6.84
N ARG A 90 18.62 -8.78 6.55
CA ARG A 90 19.16 -7.70 7.36
C ARG A 90 18.05 -6.67 7.36
N VAL A 91 17.26 -6.68 8.43
CA VAL A 91 16.32 -5.63 8.74
C VAL A 91 17.23 -4.44 8.96
N VAL A 92 17.49 -3.70 7.88
CA VAL A 92 18.03 -2.36 7.98
C VAL A 92 16.92 -1.62 8.70
N THR A 93 17.03 -1.59 10.03
CA THR A 93 16.12 -0.86 10.87
C THR A 93 16.22 0.58 10.36
N PRO A 94 15.17 1.13 9.74
CA PRO A 94 15.26 2.45 9.15
C PRO A 94 15.70 3.40 10.25
N MET A 95 16.80 4.12 10.00
CA MET A 95 17.40 5.03 10.97
C MET A 95 16.31 6.04 11.37
N ARG A 96 15.88 5.99 12.62
CA ARG A 96 14.88 6.92 13.15
C ARG A 96 15.59 8.21 13.49
N ILE A 97 15.29 9.26 12.74
CA ILE A 97 15.67 10.63 13.12
C ILE A 97 14.65 11.05 14.19
N THR A 98 15.12 11.28 15.42
CA THR A 98 14.28 11.78 16.51
C THR A 98 13.88 13.22 16.19
N SER A 99 12.61 13.43 15.86
CA SER A 99 12.05 14.75 15.54
C SER A 99 11.92 15.63 16.79
N THR A 100 11.86 16.94 16.55
CA THR A 100 11.44 17.96 17.53
C THR A 100 10.12 17.57 18.22
N ALA A 101 10.04 17.83 19.53
CA ALA A 101 8.89 17.45 20.36
C ALA A 101 7.58 18.01 19.77
N GLY A 102 6.67 17.12 19.35
CA GLY A 102 5.33 17.47 18.84
C GLY A 102 5.11 17.26 17.34
N GLU A 103 6.15 17.10 16.52
CA GLU A 103 5.99 16.94 15.06
C GLU A 103 5.69 15.50 14.60
N GLY A 104 5.84 14.52 15.50
CA GLY A 104 5.68 13.10 15.22
C GLY A 104 6.98 12.42 14.74
N GLU A 105 6.86 11.18 14.30
CA GLU A 105 8.00 10.38 13.81
C GLU A 105 8.31 10.67 12.33
N GLU A 106 9.54 11.05 12.01
CA GLU A 106 9.99 11.20 10.62
C GLU A 106 10.37 9.85 10.00
N TYR A 107 9.94 9.63 8.75
CA TYR A 107 10.27 8.46 7.95
C TYR A 107 11.00 8.90 6.68
N GLN A 108 12.01 8.13 6.29
CA GLN A 108 12.77 8.40 5.07
C GLN A 108 11.97 8.12 3.79
N THR A 109 11.02 7.17 3.82
CA THR A 109 10.23 6.78 2.64
C THR A 109 8.76 6.60 2.98
N ALA A 110 7.89 6.79 1.98
CA ALA A 110 6.46 6.54 2.08
C ALA A 110 6.17 5.09 2.52
N THR A 111 6.89 4.12 1.94
CA THR A 111 6.74 2.70 2.25
C THR A 111 7.00 2.42 3.73
N ALA A 112 8.09 2.95 4.30
CA ALA A 112 8.41 2.76 5.71
C ALA A 112 7.33 3.35 6.63
N LEU A 113 6.81 4.54 6.30
CA LEU A 113 5.70 5.17 7.02
C LEU A 113 4.45 4.29 6.97
N TYR A 114 4.04 3.86 5.77
CA TYR A 114 2.84 3.05 5.57
C TYR A 114 2.93 1.67 6.23
N GLU A 115 4.10 1.02 6.20
CA GLU A 115 4.31 -0.24 6.90
C GLU A 115 4.24 -0.09 8.42
N SER A 116 4.82 0.99 8.96
CA SER A 116 4.74 1.30 10.40
C SER A 116 3.30 1.53 10.83
N LEU A 117 2.56 2.35 10.08
CA LEU A 117 1.15 2.60 10.33
C LEU A 117 0.32 1.31 10.25
N LYS A 118 0.51 0.51 9.19
CA LYS A 118 -0.19 -0.77 9.01
C LYS A 118 0.02 -1.72 10.19
N LYS A 119 1.26 -1.82 10.70
CA LYS A 119 1.56 -2.63 11.89
C LYS A 119 0.84 -2.12 13.13
N ARG A 120 0.80 -0.79 13.34
CA ARG A 120 0.08 -0.19 14.47
C ARG A 120 -1.43 -0.36 14.35
N VAL A 121 -2.00 -0.23 13.16
CA VAL A 121 -3.43 -0.49 12.88
C VAL A 121 -3.76 -1.95 13.20
N ALA A 122 -2.96 -2.90 12.73
CA ALA A 122 -3.16 -4.32 13.02
C ALA A 122 -3.10 -4.60 14.54
N LYS A 123 -2.11 -4.02 15.23
CA LYS A 123 -1.97 -4.15 16.69
C LYS A 123 -3.16 -3.54 17.44
N ALA A 124 -3.65 -2.38 17.00
CA ALA A 124 -4.82 -1.73 17.59
C ALA A 124 -6.10 -2.56 17.35
N SER A 125 -6.27 -3.13 16.16
CA SER A 125 -7.45 -3.97 15.86
C SER A 125 -7.48 -5.30 16.62
N ALA A 126 -6.32 -5.83 16.98
CA ALA A 126 -6.23 -7.04 17.79
C ALA A 126 -6.52 -6.79 19.28
N ASN A 127 -6.51 -5.52 19.70
CA ASN A 127 -6.70 -5.15 21.09
C ASN A 127 -8.15 -4.75 21.32
N THR A 128 -8.86 -5.49 22.15
CA THR A 128 -10.24 -5.19 22.55
C THR A 128 -10.33 -4.08 23.60
N ASP A 129 -9.21 -3.74 24.24
CA ASP A 129 -9.18 -2.68 25.24
C ASP A 129 -9.31 -1.31 24.58
N THR A 130 -10.44 -0.65 24.85
CA THR A 130 -10.69 0.74 24.46
C THR A 130 -9.68 1.73 25.04
N SER A 131 -8.88 1.34 26.02
CA SER A 131 -7.83 2.18 26.61
C SER A 131 -6.63 2.40 25.68
N LYS A 132 -6.46 1.56 24.63
CA LYS A 132 -5.31 1.60 23.72
C LYS A 132 -5.76 1.93 22.29
N PHE A 133 -6.48 3.03 22.14
CA PHE A 133 -6.80 3.52 20.81
C PHE A 133 -5.52 3.85 20.01
N LEU A 134 -5.65 3.74 18.68
CA LEU A 134 -4.55 4.03 17.77
C LEU A 134 -4.18 5.51 17.85
N GLN A 135 -2.97 5.79 18.35
CA GLN A 135 -2.31 7.09 18.24
C GLN A 135 -1.13 6.97 17.30
N PHE A 136 -1.09 7.83 16.29
CA PHE A 136 -0.04 7.81 15.29
C PHE A 136 0.19 9.22 14.75
N HIS A 137 1.41 9.72 14.89
CA HIS A 137 1.84 10.98 14.32
C HIS A 137 3.15 10.72 13.59
N ALA A 138 3.14 10.88 12.28
CA ALA A 138 4.32 10.64 11.46
C ALA A 138 4.31 11.49 10.20
N PHE A 139 5.49 11.70 9.64
CA PHE A 139 5.63 12.39 8.37
C PHE A 139 6.80 11.85 7.54
N HIS A 140 6.78 12.17 6.26
CA HIS A 140 7.94 12.02 5.37
C HIS A 140 7.92 13.14 4.34
N ALA A 141 9.09 13.49 3.81
CA ALA A 141 9.22 14.46 2.73
C ALA A 141 9.47 13.73 1.40
N ILE A 142 8.96 14.30 0.31
CA ILE A 142 9.24 13.86 -1.06
C ILE A 142 9.63 15.06 -1.91
N VAL A 143 10.31 14.82 -3.03
CA VAL A 143 10.53 15.86 -4.04
C VAL A 143 9.20 16.21 -4.69
N ALA A 144 8.93 17.51 -4.84
CA ALA A 144 7.73 17.99 -5.50
C ALA A 144 7.75 17.64 -6.98
N ILE A 145 6.60 17.22 -7.51
CA ILE A 145 6.42 16.92 -8.93
C ILE A 145 5.48 17.96 -9.48
N GLY A 146 5.91 18.74 -10.49
CA GLY A 146 5.12 19.86 -11.03
C GLY A 146 3.74 19.47 -11.59
N THR A 147 3.49 18.19 -11.87
CA THR A 147 2.20 17.67 -12.35
C THR A 147 1.26 17.21 -11.23
N ILE A 148 1.71 17.25 -9.97
CA ILE A 148 0.97 16.83 -8.79
C ILE A 148 1.01 17.94 -7.74
N ASP A 149 -0.07 18.70 -7.69
CA ASP A 149 -0.29 19.72 -6.65
C ASP A 149 -0.59 19.08 -5.28
N ASN A 150 -0.57 19.91 -4.24
CA ASN A 150 -0.82 19.48 -2.87
C ASN A 150 -2.21 18.86 -2.69
N GLN A 151 -3.21 19.32 -3.45
CA GLN A 151 -4.58 18.77 -3.40
C GLN A 151 -4.64 17.36 -3.99
N LYS A 152 -4.06 17.12 -5.18
CA LYS A 152 -4.01 15.79 -5.78
C LYS A 152 -3.15 14.84 -4.94
N ARG A 153 -2.05 15.34 -4.36
CA ARG A 153 -1.23 14.54 -3.43
C ARG A 153 -2.03 14.10 -2.21
N LEU A 154 -2.77 15.00 -1.58
CA LEU A 154 -3.65 14.71 -0.44
C LEU A 154 -4.63 13.56 -0.76
N GLU A 155 -5.25 13.60 -1.94
CA GLU A 155 -6.18 12.57 -2.40
C GLU A 155 -5.50 11.22 -2.68
N LEU A 156 -4.28 11.23 -3.20
CA LEU A 156 -3.48 10.01 -3.39
C LEU A 156 -3.15 9.37 -2.04
N VAL A 157 -2.67 10.17 -1.08
CA VAL A 157 -2.35 9.70 0.27
C VAL A 157 -3.60 9.14 0.97
N ALA A 158 -4.75 9.80 0.85
CA ALA A 158 -6.00 9.28 1.39
C ALA A 158 -6.39 7.91 0.79
N LYS A 159 -6.20 7.73 -0.52
CA LYS A 159 -6.41 6.43 -1.19
C LYS A 159 -5.43 5.37 -0.70
N ASP A 160 -4.17 5.73 -0.50
CA ASP A 160 -3.12 4.83 0.00
C ASP A 160 -3.38 4.38 1.44
N LEU A 161 -3.80 5.30 2.32
CA LEU A 161 -4.17 4.95 3.70
C LEU A 161 -5.30 3.91 3.74
N ARG A 162 -6.29 4.03 2.85
CA ARG A 162 -7.39 3.06 2.73
C ARG A 162 -6.91 1.73 2.15
N LYS A 163 -6.15 1.76 1.03
CA LYS A 163 -5.80 0.56 0.27
C LYS A 163 -4.63 -0.22 0.88
N ILE A 164 -3.58 0.48 1.29
CA ILE A 164 -2.30 -0.09 1.74
C ILE A 164 -2.33 -0.31 3.25
N CYS A 165 -2.63 0.75 4.01
CA CYS A 165 -2.60 0.72 5.48
C CYS A 165 -3.84 0.11 6.11
N ARG A 166 -4.93 -0.04 5.33
CA ARG A 166 -6.23 -0.57 5.78
C ARG A 166 -6.84 0.24 6.93
N VAL A 167 -6.56 1.55 6.98
CA VAL A 167 -7.21 2.44 7.95
C VAL A 167 -8.67 2.62 7.54
N LEU A 168 -9.59 2.39 8.47
CA LEU A 168 -11.02 2.58 8.26
C LEU A 168 -11.41 4.01 8.66
N PHE A 169 -11.77 4.84 7.69
CA PHE A 169 -12.29 6.20 7.91
C PHE A 169 -13.29 6.58 6.80
N ASP A 170 -14.11 7.59 7.06
CA ASP A 170 -15.07 8.10 6.06
C ASP A 170 -14.37 8.90 4.97
N HIS A 171 -14.08 8.27 3.83
CA HIS A 171 -13.40 8.92 2.71
C HIS A 171 -14.28 9.94 1.96
N HIS A 172 -15.60 9.91 2.13
CA HIS A 172 -16.51 10.72 1.29
C HIS A 172 -16.70 12.14 1.83
N ASN A 173 -16.62 12.31 3.15
CA ASN A 173 -16.93 13.58 3.81
C ASN A 173 -15.73 14.15 4.59
N PRO A 174 -14.59 14.47 3.93
CA PRO A 174 -13.49 15.13 4.62
C PRO A 174 -13.80 16.61 4.93
N THR A 175 -13.42 17.06 6.12
CA THR A 175 -13.26 18.49 6.40
C THR A 175 -11.95 18.96 5.77
N LYS A 176 -12.06 19.72 4.68
CA LYS A 176 -10.90 20.27 3.97
C LYS A 176 -10.59 21.68 4.48
N LEU A 177 -9.32 21.94 4.76
CA LEU A 177 -8.82 23.25 5.16
C LEU A 177 -7.63 23.63 4.26
N TYR A 178 -7.52 24.92 3.98
CA TYR A 178 -6.40 25.49 3.25
C TYR A 178 -5.70 26.51 4.13
N ASN A 179 -4.37 26.38 4.25
CA ASN A 179 -3.55 27.37 4.92
C ASN A 179 -2.85 28.23 3.85
N PHE A 180 -3.16 29.52 3.81
CA PHE A 180 -2.60 30.47 2.85
C PHE A 180 -1.12 30.78 3.11
N GLU A 181 -0.66 30.74 4.36
CA GLU A 181 0.71 31.08 4.73
C GLU A 181 1.70 30.00 4.25
N THR A 182 1.30 28.74 4.40
CA THR A 182 2.15 27.59 4.09
C THR A 182 1.79 26.93 2.74
N MET A 183 0.82 27.49 2.03
CA MET A 183 0.17 26.86 0.85
C MET A 183 -0.29 25.42 1.14
N GLY A 184 -0.52 25.11 2.42
CA GLY A 184 -0.75 23.77 2.92
C GLY A 184 -2.19 23.32 2.70
N ARG A 185 -2.37 22.06 2.31
CA ARG A 185 -3.68 21.40 2.18
C ARG A 185 -3.86 20.41 3.32
N ILE A 186 -4.98 20.53 4.03
CA ILE A 186 -5.32 19.65 5.14
C ILE A 186 -6.65 18.99 4.85
N ALA A 187 -6.75 17.68 5.03
CA ALA A 187 -8.02 16.96 5.10
C ALA A 187 -8.12 16.19 6.40
N THR A 188 -9.23 16.39 7.11
CA THR A 188 -9.57 15.64 8.33
C THR A 188 -10.74 14.72 8.03
N TYR A 189 -10.56 13.44 8.32
CA TYR A 189 -11.56 12.39 8.11
C TYR A 189 -12.01 11.82 9.46
N THR A 190 -13.28 11.46 9.56
CA THR A 190 -13.81 10.77 10.75
C THR A 190 -13.39 9.30 10.73
N CYS A 191 -12.73 8.85 11.79
CA CYS A 191 -12.27 7.47 11.94
C CYS A 191 -13.45 6.52 12.18
N ARG A 192 -13.37 5.31 11.61
CA ARG A 192 -14.37 4.23 11.71
C ARG A 192 -13.71 2.90 12.11
N CYS A 193 -12.64 2.96 12.90
CA CYS A 193 -11.85 1.78 13.29
C CYS A 193 -12.65 0.74 14.10
N LEU A 194 -13.71 1.16 14.80
CA LEU A 194 -14.58 0.27 15.59
C LEU A 194 -15.61 -0.52 14.73
N GLY A 195 -15.58 -0.38 13.41
CA GLY A 195 -16.49 -1.09 12.50
C GLY A 195 -17.94 -0.64 12.64
N ASN A 196 -18.87 -1.50 12.24
CA ASN A 196 -20.30 -1.24 12.33
C ASN A 196 -20.96 -2.15 13.37
N LEU A 197 -21.91 -1.60 14.12
CA LEU A 197 -22.87 -2.36 14.94
C LEU A 197 -23.86 -3.05 14.03
N VAL A 198 -24.00 -4.37 14.17
CA VAL A 198 -25.18 -5.08 13.67
C VAL A 198 -26.29 -4.82 14.67
N ILE A 199 -27.39 -4.20 14.22
CA ILE A 199 -28.59 -4.04 15.04
C ILE A 199 -29.27 -5.42 15.09
N PRO A 200 -29.37 -6.08 16.27
CA PRO A 200 -29.86 -7.45 16.37
C PRO A 200 -31.34 -7.63 15.96
N ASP A 201 -32.11 -6.55 15.97
CA ASP A 201 -33.57 -6.57 15.85
C ASP A 201 -34.09 -6.16 14.46
N ALA A 202 -33.20 -6.06 13.47
CA ALA A 202 -33.65 -5.88 12.10
C ALA A 202 -34.36 -7.16 11.67
N PRO A 203 -35.65 -7.12 11.27
CA PRO A 203 -36.35 -8.30 10.78
C PRO A 203 -35.52 -8.92 9.65
N PRO A 204 -35.34 -10.26 9.65
CA PRO A 204 -34.53 -10.92 8.65
C PRO A 204 -35.02 -10.46 7.27
N PRO A 205 -34.11 -9.99 6.38
CA PRO A 205 -34.53 -9.53 5.06
C PRO A 205 -35.31 -10.67 4.43
N ALA A 206 -36.58 -10.39 4.07
CA ALA A 206 -37.51 -11.39 3.57
C ALA A 206 -36.78 -12.24 2.54
N SER A 207 -36.50 -13.51 2.88
CA SER A 207 -35.66 -14.36 2.05
C SER A 207 -36.38 -14.50 0.72
N SER A 208 -35.93 -13.78 -0.30
CA SER A 208 -36.42 -14.00 -1.65
C SER A 208 -36.01 -15.42 -1.97
N LYS A 209 -37.01 -16.32 -2.04
CA LYS A 209 -36.81 -17.72 -2.45
C LYS A 209 -36.37 -17.70 -3.91
N ALA A 210 -35.10 -17.43 -4.14
CA ALA A 210 -34.50 -17.48 -5.46
C ALA A 210 -34.47 -18.95 -5.90
N SER A 211 -35.31 -19.28 -6.89
CA SER A 211 -35.38 -20.59 -7.53
C SER A 211 -33.99 -21.10 -7.93
N LYS A 212 -33.58 -22.24 -7.37
CA LYS A 212 -32.28 -22.89 -7.56
C LYS A 212 -32.10 -23.57 -8.93
N LYS A 213 -32.37 -22.86 -10.04
CA LYS A 213 -32.19 -23.40 -11.40
C LYS A 213 -31.19 -22.54 -12.18
N GLY A 214 -29.95 -22.48 -11.69
CA GLY A 214 -28.84 -21.75 -12.33
C GLY A 214 -27.65 -22.66 -12.61
N ALA A 215 -27.05 -22.53 -13.79
CA ALA A 215 -25.88 -23.28 -14.21
C ALA A 215 -24.65 -23.00 -13.31
N GLN A 216 -23.71 -23.96 -13.24
CA GLN A 216 -22.54 -23.98 -12.35
C GLN A 216 -21.65 -22.72 -12.38
N GLY A 217 -21.73 -21.89 -13.43
CA GLY A 217 -21.04 -20.60 -13.52
C GLY A 217 -21.64 -19.45 -12.67
N ASP A 218 -22.82 -19.64 -12.08
CA ASP A 218 -23.54 -18.58 -11.36
C ASP A 218 -23.20 -18.49 -9.86
N LEU A 219 -22.51 -19.51 -9.31
CA LEU A 219 -22.08 -19.54 -7.90
C LEU A 219 -21.13 -18.39 -7.53
N ILE A 220 -20.23 -17.99 -8.43
CA ILE A 220 -19.31 -16.87 -8.18
C ILE A 220 -20.05 -15.52 -8.17
N LYS A 221 -21.05 -15.36 -9.05
CA LYS A 221 -21.89 -14.15 -9.09
C LYS A 221 -22.78 -14.09 -7.84
N GLN A 222 -23.38 -15.20 -7.45
CA GLN A 222 -24.17 -15.31 -6.23
C GLN A 222 -23.35 -15.06 -4.97
N ALA A 223 -22.12 -15.56 -4.86
CA ALA A 223 -21.23 -15.29 -3.73
C ALA A 223 -20.84 -13.79 -3.62
N ARG A 224 -20.66 -13.10 -4.76
CA ARG A 224 -20.40 -11.65 -4.78
C ARG A 224 -21.65 -10.84 -4.41
N LEU A 225 -22.82 -11.26 -4.88
CA LEU A 225 -24.10 -10.63 -4.56
C LEU A 225 -24.48 -10.83 -3.09
N ALA A 226 -24.31 -12.04 -2.53
CA ALA A 226 -24.56 -12.33 -1.12
C ALA A 226 -23.71 -11.41 -0.20
N ARG A 227 -22.42 -11.22 -0.53
CA ARG A 227 -21.55 -10.26 0.17
C ARG A 227 -22.00 -8.81 0.06
N SER A 228 -22.61 -8.42 -1.05
CA SER A 228 -23.15 -7.06 -1.21
C SER A 228 -24.46 -6.84 -0.43
N VAL A 229 -25.28 -7.89 -0.29
CA VAL A 229 -26.56 -7.82 0.45
C VAL A 229 -26.33 -7.86 1.96
N GLU A 230 -25.36 -8.66 2.45
CA GLU A 230 -24.93 -8.60 3.87
C GLU A 230 -24.36 -7.23 4.25
N ALA A 231 -23.72 -6.52 3.31
CA ALA A 231 -23.25 -5.16 3.52
C ALA A 231 -24.38 -4.11 3.59
N SER A 232 -25.61 -4.48 3.18
CA SER A 232 -26.81 -3.64 3.24
C SER A 232 -27.74 -3.97 4.41
N ALA A 233 -27.41 -4.96 5.26
CA ALA A 233 -28.02 -5.01 6.58
C ALA A 233 -27.78 -3.68 7.29
N LEU A 234 -28.78 -3.16 8.01
CA LEU A 234 -28.75 -1.88 8.74
C LEU A 234 -27.65 -1.91 9.81
N THR A 235 -26.40 -1.73 9.38
CA THR A 235 -25.25 -1.67 10.26
C THR A 235 -24.94 -0.21 10.53
N VAL A 236 -25.06 0.19 11.80
CA VAL A 236 -24.77 1.57 12.21
C VAL A 236 -23.28 1.66 12.50
N PRO A 237 -22.50 2.54 11.84
CA PRO A 237 -21.09 2.68 12.12
C PRO A 237 -20.87 3.07 13.58
N ARG A 238 -19.99 2.35 14.29
CA ARG A 238 -19.58 2.73 15.64
C ARG A 238 -18.74 4.00 15.56
N ILE A 239 -19.19 5.05 16.25
CA ILE A 239 -18.45 6.30 16.32
C ILE A 239 -17.34 6.13 17.34
N CYS A 240 -16.10 5.99 16.87
CA CYS A 240 -14.92 5.94 17.74
C CYS A 240 -14.44 7.34 18.20
N GLY A 241 -15.03 8.40 17.63
CA GLY A 241 -14.63 9.79 17.87
C GLY A 241 -13.25 10.17 17.33
N GLY A 242 -12.49 9.22 16.78
CA GLY A 242 -11.16 9.45 16.25
C GLY A 242 -11.17 10.27 14.96
N LYS A 243 -10.05 10.95 14.71
CA LYS A 243 -9.82 11.78 13.53
C LYS A 243 -8.55 11.32 12.83
N VAL A 244 -8.61 11.23 11.51
CA VAL A 244 -7.45 11.00 10.63
C VAL A 244 -7.18 12.31 9.90
N LYS A 245 -6.09 12.98 10.24
CA LYS A 245 -5.65 14.25 9.63
C LYS A 245 -4.49 13.98 8.69
N ILE A 246 -4.66 14.37 7.43
CA ILE A 246 -3.60 14.35 6.42
C ILE A 246 -3.26 15.81 6.11
N THR A 247 -1.99 16.15 6.19
CA THR A 247 -1.47 17.50 5.93
C THR A 247 -0.39 17.39 4.87
N ILE A 248 -0.51 18.19 3.80
CA ILE A 248 0.49 18.33 2.76
C ILE A 248 0.94 19.78 2.74
N VAL A 249 2.23 20.03 2.92
CA VAL A 249 2.82 21.38 2.95
C VAL A 249 4.05 21.37 2.05
N ASP A 250 4.37 22.49 1.40
CA ASP A 250 5.60 22.62 0.64
C ASP A 250 6.81 22.55 1.57
N ASP A 251 7.85 21.82 1.17
CA ASP A 251 9.06 21.60 1.96
C ASP A 251 10.28 22.18 1.24
N GLY A 252 10.81 23.29 1.74
CA GLY A 252 12.00 23.95 1.20
C GLY A 252 13.31 23.54 1.87
N ARG A 253 13.31 22.50 2.72
CA ARG A 253 14.49 22.13 3.54
C ARG A 253 15.54 21.31 2.80
N HIS A 254 15.37 21.09 1.49
CA HIS A 254 16.35 20.34 0.71
C HIS A 254 17.65 21.14 0.54
N PRO A 255 18.85 20.56 0.76
CA PRO A 255 20.11 21.32 0.79
C PRO A 255 20.46 22.02 -0.53
N ILE A 256 20.01 21.47 -1.67
CA ILE A 256 20.18 22.07 -3.00
C ILE A 256 18.95 22.85 -3.48
N ASN A 257 18.11 23.32 -2.55
CA ASN A 257 16.93 24.15 -2.81
C ASN A 257 15.94 23.56 -3.84
N ILE A 258 15.82 22.23 -3.87
CA ILE A 258 14.80 21.54 -4.68
C ILE A 258 13.47 21.61 -3.93
N PRO A 259 12.37 22.04 -4.59
CA PRO A 259 11.07 22.07 -3.94
C PRO A 259 10.63 20.66 -3.54
N GLY A 260 10.25 20.51 -2.28
CA GLY A 260 9.69 19.29 -1.71
C GLY A 260 8.23 19.44 -1.32
N GLN A 261 7.61 18.32 -0.94
CA GLN A 261 6.31 18.25 -0.29
C GLN A 261 6.46 17.41 0.98
N ARG A 262 6.11 17.97 2.13
CA ARG A 262 6.01 17.25 3.41
C ARG A 262 4.62 16.67 3.56
N ILE A 263 4.56 15.36 3.78
CA ILE A 263 3.32 14.60 3.97
C ILE A 263 3.26 14.16 5.42
N SER A 264 2.36 14.76 6.20
CA SER A 264 2.15 14.43 7.61
C SER A 264 0.80 13.74 7.80
N ILE A 265 0.82 12.64 8.56
CA ILE A 265 -0.36 11.84 8.90
C ILE A 265 -0.47 11.80 10.41
N SER A 266 -1.59 12.31 10.93
CA SER A 266 -1.99 12.18 12.32
C SER A 266 -3.25 11.33 12.43
N ILE A 267 -3.26 10.37 13.35
CA ILE A 267 -4.43 9.62 13.77
C ILE A 267 -4.54 9.77 15.27
N GLU A 268 -5.58 10.45 15.70
CA GLU A 268 -5.87 10.74 17.10
C GLU A 268 -7.23 10.16 17.46
N HIS A 269 -7.30 9.47 18.59
CA HIS A 269 -8.56 9.05 19.18
C HIS A 269 -8.73 9.74 20.52
N PRO A 270 -9.95 10.15 20.90
CA PRO A 270 -10.21 10.67 22.22
C PRO A 270 -9.82 9.60 23.25
N GLY A 271 -8.82 9.90 24.07
CA GLY A 271 -8.39 8.99 25.12
C GLY A 271 -9.50 8.80 26.16
N PRO A 272 -9.45 7.73 26.98
CA PRO A 272 -10.44 7.50 28.04
C PRO A 272 -10.53 8.66 29.06
N SER A 273 -9.52 9.54 29.13
CA SER A 273 -9.46 10.70 30.03
C SER A 273 -10.06 11.99 29.45
N SER A 274 -10.47 12.04 28.18
CA SER A 274 -11.00 13.28 27.58
C SER A 274 -12.52 13.43 27.70
N LYS A 275 -13.16 12.76 28.66
CA LYS A 275 -14.58 13.00 28.97
C LYS A 275 -14.72 14.39 29.59
N ALA A 276 -15.16 15.32 28.74
CA ALA A 276 -15.92 16.55 29.02
C ALA A 276 -15.70 17.19 30.40
N GLN A 277 -14.90 18.26 30.43
CA GLN A 277 -15.26 19.44 31.20
C GLN A 277 -16.39 20.17 30.47
#